data_AF-A0A452IMK9-F1
#
_entry.id   AF-A0A452IMK9-F1
#
_cell.length_a   1.000
_cell.length_b   1.000
_cell.length_c   1.000
_cell.angle_alpha   90.00
_cell.angle_beta   90.00
_cell.angle_gamma   90.00
#
_symmetry.space_group_name_H-M   'P 1'
#
loop_
_entity.id
_entity.type
_entity.pdbx_description
1 polymer ?
#
loop_
_entity_poly.entity_id
_entity_poly.type
_entity_poly.pdbx_seq_one_letter_code
_entity_poly.pdbx_strand_id
1 'polypeptide(L)'
;MDPEISIMLQCPSPKGLAETAVRAELSPAYNRRQLPGGQAWIDAVWEARCRHSPWLFNGSKFRLHSAQLDGGSLTFCLGLTCYKDFLGTNRAGMARHLQQQGRQDFGDSQAYLAEPLGVGAMVHTANDCFVFLRRSLRVGEAPGLVDIPGGHPEPQAVVGDVPEESIRLQDLPRQMVVKEIFTSILREIRDEVNLPLPTLSQPVLLGIARNQTSAGRASAEFYVRCSLTSEQVKQRYEIGGPEAQESTSIIFIKREDVLTLEQTGEMWRELCPSAKGANPVVHLSKTLSYVLRHGAAQLGLEMGADGFVDVAALLSLPRFGGVSVADVRHVVETNEKCRFALRSHPSDGRLQIRANQGHSLQVSELELIPLLEPTALPQTMVHGTYLRHWPAICRGGLSRMGRNHIHLAPGLPGDGHVLSGMRQDCDVAIVIDGPQALADGIQFYRSANGVILTPGDAEGLLPPRYFQRVLQLRPDRRLLPLE
;
A
#
# COMPACT_ATOMS: atom_id res chain seq x y z
N MET A 1 4.16 -8.89 -1.03
CA MET A 1 3.51 -7.82 -0.21
C MET A 1 4.61 -7.06 0.47
N ASP A 2 5.04 -6.10 -0.32
CA ASP A 2 6.03 -5.10 -0.02
C ASP A 2 5.62 -4.27 1.21
N PRO A 3 6.42 -4.23 2.29
CA PRO A 3 6.11 -3.44 3.47
C PRO A 3 6.14 -1.93 3.20
N GLU A 4 6.73 -1.50 2.08
CA GLU A 4 6.86 -0.10 1.72
C GLU A 4 5.54 0.51 1.24
N ILE A 5 4.51 -0.31 0.95
CA ILE A 5 3.25 0.17 0.37
C ILE A 5 2.01 -0.48 0.99
N SER A 6 1.07 0.37 1.40
CA SER A 6 -0.31 -0.05 1.71
C SER A 6 -1.31 0.60 0.76
N ILE A 7 -2.37 -0.12 0.40
CA ILE A 7 -3.48 0.47 -0.37
C ILE A 7 -4.47 1.07 0.63
N MET A 8 -4.68 2.38 0.55
CA MET A 8 -5.63 3.11 1.38
C MET A 8 -7.05 2.99 0.81
N LEU A 9 -7.17 3.11 -0.52
CA LEU A 9 -8.44 2.98 -1.21
C LEU A 9 -8.22 2.27 -2.53
N GLN A 10 -9.18 1.44 -2.91
CA GLN A 10 -9.23 0.88 -4.24
C GLN A 10 -10.58 1.23 -4.85
N CYS A 11 -10.55 1.76 -6.07
CA CYS A 11 -11.78 2.05 -6.80
C CYS A 11 -12.59 0.76 -7.03
N PRO A 12 -13.92 0.86 -6.98
CA PRO A 12 -14.79 -0.28 -7.06
C PRO A 12 -14.97 -0.79 -8.48
N SER A 13 -14.18 -0.33 -9.45
CA SER A 13 -14.12 -0.87 -10.80
C SER A 13 -12.66 -0.89 -11.25
N PRO A 14 -12.18 -1.92 -11.94
CA PRO A 14 -10.88 -1.93 -12.63
C PRO A 14 -10.83 -0.90 -13.75
N LYS A 15 -11.99 -0.48 -14.26
CA LYS A 15 -12.10 0.69 -15.13
C LYS A 15 -11.83 2.00 -14.40
N GLY A 16 -11.63 1.96 -13.07
CA GLY A 16 -11.45 3.09 -12.16
C GLY A 16 -12.64 4.05 -12.09
N LEU A 17 -12.42 5.22 -11.47
CA LEU A 17 -13.38 6.30 -11.39
C LEU A 17 -12.99 7.46 -12.31
N ALA A 18 -13.92 7.87 -13.16
CA ALA A 18 -13.81 9.11 -13.91
C ALA A 18 -14.00 10.32 -12.99
N GLU A 19 -13.53 11.49 -13.43
CA GLU A 19 -13.64 12.77 -12.70
C GLU A 19 -15.07 13.04 -12.19
N THR A 20 -16.08 12.72 -13.00
CA THR A 20 -17.50 12.94 -12.68
C THR A 20 -18.03 12.11 -11.50
N ALA A 21 -17.35 11.01 -11.16
CA ALA A 21 -17.68 10.16 -10.02
C ALA A 21 -16.88 10.53 -8.76
N VAL A 22 -16.11 11.62 -8.81
CA VAL A 22 -15.26 12.07 -7.70
C VAL A 22 -15.72 13.44 -7.20
N ARG A 23 -15.72 13.59 -5.88
CA ARG A 23 -16.06 14.81 -5.14
C ARG A 23 -14.92 15.16 -4.20
N ALA A 24 -14.88 16.42 -3.77
CA ALA A 24 -13.98 16.88 -2.72
C ALA A 24 -14.78 17.54 -1.60
N GLU A 25 -14.45 17.20 -0.37
CA GLU A 25 -14.86 17.90 0.84
C GLU A 25 -13.65 18.62 1.42
N LEU A 26 -13.78 19.93 1.62
CA LEU A 26 -12.70 20.79 2.09
C LEU A 26 -13.02 21.28 3.50
N SER A 27 -12.11 21.06 4.45
CA SER A 27 -12.32 21.52 5.83
C SER A 27 -10.99 21.79 6.55
N PRO A 28 -10.87 22.89 7.32
CA PRO A 28 -9.72 23.09 8.20
C PRO A 28 -9.55 21.98 9.24
N ALA A 29 -10.62 21.24 9.57
CA ALA A 29 -10.55 20.06 10.43
C ALA A 29 -9.71 18.92 9.81
N TYR A 30 -9.51 18.95 8.49
CA TYR A 30 -8.67 18.03 7.74
C TYR A 30 -7.23 18.53 7.58
N ASN A 31 -6.87 19.67 8.19
CA ASN A 31 -5.48 20.11 8.26
C ASN A 31 -4.69 19.29 9.29
N ARG A 32 -3.36 19.37 9.19
CA ARG A 32 -2.43 18.80 10.17
C ARG A 32 -2.69 19.41 11.56
N ARG A 33 -2.63 18.59 12.60
CA ARG A 33 -2.66 19.05 14.01
C ARG A 33 -1.33 19.72 14.38
N GLN A 34 -1.40 20.71 15.26
CA GLN A 34 -0.20 21.40 15.74
C GLN A 34 0.72 20.42 16.49
N LEU A 35 2.03 20.48 16.22
CA LEU A 35 2.99 19.59 16.86
C LEU A 35 3.05 19.85 18.37
N PRO A 36 3.25 18.82 19.21
CA PRO A 36 3.65 18.99 20.59
C PRO A 36 4.99 19.73 20.64
N GLY A 37 5.01 20.97 21.15
CA GLY A 37 6.19 21.84 21.14
C GLY A 37 6.22 22.94 20.06
N GLY A 38 5.18 23.03 19.21
CA GLY A 38 4.98 24.15 18.29
C GLY A 38 5.66 24.02 16.92
N GLN A 39 5.58 25.09 16.12
CA GLN A 39 6.04 25.13 14.73
C GLN A 39 7.57 25.31 14.59
N ALA A 40 8.26 25.73 15.66
CA ALA A 40 9.68 26.09 15.65
C ALA A 40 10.59 24.98 15.11
N TRP A 41 10.25 23.71 15.33
CA TRP A 41 10.97 22.57 14.75
C TRP A 41 10.92 22.58 13.21
N ILE A 42 9.74 22.75 12.63
CA ILE A 42 9.54 22.75 11.17
C ILE A 42 10.28 23.95 10.57
N ASP A 43 10.22 25.10 11.24
CA ASP A 43 10.95 26.31 10.83
C ASP A 43 12.46 26.08 10.82
N ALA A 44 13.01 25.48 11.88
CA ALA A 44 14.44 25.15 11.95
C ALA A 44 14.90 24.17 10.86
N VAL A 45 14.09 23.13 10.58
CA VAL A 45 14.37 22.17 9.48
C VAL A 45 14.38 22.87 8.13
N TRP A 46 13.43 23.77 7.90
CA TRP A 46 13.33 24.54 6.66
C TRP A 46 14.50 25.48 6.47
N GLU A 47 14.83 26.30 7.48
CA GLU A 47 15.97 27.21 7.42
C GLU A 47 17.29 26.48 7.17
N ALA A 48 17.50 25.35 7.85
CA ALA A 48 18.68 24.52 7.61
C ALA A 48 18.75 24.02 6.17
N ARG A 49 17.61 23.64 5.58
CA ARG A 49 17.53 23.20 4.20
C ARG A 49 17.77 24.34 3.21
N CYS A 50 17.16 25.50 3.40
CA CYS A 50 17.37 26.69 2.56
C CYS A 50 18.82 27.19 2.61
N ARG A 51 19.51 27.08 3.75
CA ARG A 51 20.95 27.38 3.83
C ARG A 51 21.80 26.50 2.91
N HIS A 52 21.41 25.24 2.73
CA HIS A 52 22.11 24.30 1.86
C HIS A 52 21.68 24.40 0.39
N SER A 53 20.41 24.77 0.15
CA SER A 53 19.82 24.89 -1.18
C SER A 53 19.00 26.17 -1.28
N PRO A 54 19.64 27.33 -1.55
CA PRO A 54 19.00 28.64 -1.50
C PRO A 54 17.90 28.86 -2.55
N TRP A 55 17.87 28.02 -3.59
CA TRP A 55 16.86 28.05 -4.65
C TRP A 55 15.54 27.35 -4.26
N LEU A 56 15.48 26.70 -3.10
CA LEU A 56 14.24 26.07 -2.63
C LEU A 56 13.20 27.13 -2.25
N PHE A 57 11.99 26.95 -2.76
CA PHE A 57 10.81 27.72 -2.38
C PHE A 57 9.80 26.81 -1.66
N ASN A 58 9.01 27.39 -0.77
CA ASN A 58 7.88 26.68 -0.18
C ASN A 58 6.74 26.61 -1.19
N GLY A 59 6.00 25.50 -1.18
CA GLY A 59 4.92 25.22 -2.11
C GLY A 59 3.66 24.78 -1.36
N SER A 60 2.50 25.37 -1.66
CA SER A 60 1.20 24.96 -1.10
C SER A 60 0.75 23.64 -1.71
N LYS A 61 0.16 22.74 -0.90
CA LYS A 61 -0.27 21.40 -1.34
C LYS A 61 -1.61 21.02 -0.71
N PHE A 62 -2.37 20.17 -1.39
CA PHE A 62 -3.54 19.52 -0.78
C PHE A 62 -3.09 18.49 0.24
N ARG A 63 -3.70 18.51 1.44
CA ARG A 63 -3.50 17.47 2.46
C ARG A 63 -4.59 16.43 2.34
N LEU A 64 -4.23 15.15 2.18
CA LEU A 64 -5.22 14.07 2.23
C LEU A 64 -5.47 13.63 3.67
N HIS A 65 -6.68 13.89 4.19
CA HIS A 65 -7.11 13.37 5.48
C HIS A 65 -7.69 11.97 5.35
N SER A 66 -8.71 11.82 4.50
CA SER A 66 -9.41 10.54 4.26
C SER A 66 -10.01 10.50 2.87
N ALA A 67 -10.37 9.31 2.42
CA ALA A 67 -11.07 9.11 1.16
C ALA A 67 -12.21 8.11 1.41
N GLN A 68 -13.44 8.51 1.06
CA GLN A 68 -14.65 7.76 1.37
C GLN A 68 -15.34 7.33 0.08
N LEU A 69 -15.61 6.04 -0.06
CA LEU A 69 -16.30 5.48 -1.22
C LEU A 69 -17.73 5.13 -0.83
N ASP A 70 -18.70 5.73 -1.50
CA ASP A 70 -20.13 5.49 -1.28
C ASP A 70 -20.87 5.43 -2.63
N GLY A 71 -21.70 4.40 -2.83
CA GLY A 71 -22.51 4.25 -4.04
C GLY A 71 -21.74 4.32 -5.36
N GLY A 72 -20.45 3.95 -5.39
CA GLY A 72 -19.59 4.05 -6.58
C GLY A 72 -19.01 5.46 -6.82
N SER A 73 -19.27 6.42 -5.95
CA SER A 73 -18.66 7.75 -5.96
C SER A 73 -17.61 7.88 -4.85
N LEU A 74 -16.53 8.60 -5.14
CA LEU A 74 -15.46 8.86 -4.18
C LEU A 74 -15.53 10.30 -3.67
N THR A 75 -15.39 10.50 -2.36
CA THR A 75 -15.15 11.82 -1.77
C THR A 75 -13.76 11.89 -1.17
N PHE A 76 -12.93 12.80 -1.68
CA PHE A 76 -11.67 13.18 -1.05
C PHE A 76 -11.93 14.19 0.07
N CYS A 77 -11.58 13.86 1.31
CA CYS A 77 -11.60 14.79 2.44
C CYS A 77 -10.23 15.47 2.53
N LEU A 78 -10.15 16.74 2.14
CA LEU A 78 -8.89 17.46 1.94
C LEU A 78 -8.76 18.67 2.87
N GLY A 79 -7.55 18.84 3.39
CA GLY A 79 -7.07 20.07 3.99
C GLY A 79 -6.03 20.77 3.11
N LEU A 80 -5.33 21.74 3.69
CA LEU A 80 -4.13 22.35 3.12
C LEU A 80 -2.90 21.99 3.94
N THR A 81 -1.77 21.94 3.25
CA THR A 81 -0.43 21.77 3.81
C THR A 81 0.58 22.46 2.90
N CYS A 82 1.87 22.32 3.17
CA CYS A 82 2.91 22.83 2.29
C CYS A 82 4.17 21.95 2.27
N TYR A 83 5.06 22.22 1.32
CA TYR A 83 6.32 21.51 1.15
C TYR A 83 7.22 21.62 2.39
N LYS A 84 7.26 22.80 3.01
CA LYS A 84 7.96 23.05 4.27
C LYS A 84 7.48 22.12 5.40
N ASP A 85 6.17 22.02 5.59
CA ASP A 85 5.58 21.12 6.59
C ASP A 85 5.92 19.66 6.28
N PHE A 86 5.87 19.25 5.00
CA PHE A 86 6.25 17.90 4.58
C PHE A 86 7.70 17.54 4.95
N LEU A 87 8.65 18.46 4.73
CA LEU A 87 10.04 18.27 5.13
C LEU A 87 10.19 18.19 6.66
N GLY A 88 9.46 19.03 7.39
CA GLY A 88 9.49 19.10 8.84
C GLY A 88 8.79 17.94 9.56
N THR A 89 7.90 17.21 8.88
CA THR A 89 7.14 16.10 9.47
C THR A 89 7.39 14.75 8.80
N ASN A 90 6.93 14.54 7.56
CA ASN A 90 6.97 13.22 6.92
C ASN A 90 8.39 12.79 6.59
N ARG A 91 9.26 13.73 6.20
CA ARG A 91 10.66 13.49 5.86
C ARG A 91 11.63 13.77 7.01
N ALA A 92 11.13 14.19 8.17
CA ALA A 92 11.96 14.41 9.34
C ALA A 92 12.35 13.08 9.99
N GLY A 93 13.52 13.03 10.63
CA GLY A 93 13.97 11.85 11.38
C GLY A 93 13.00 11.44 12.52
N MET A 94 12.15 12.35 12.96
CA MET A 94 11.13 12.12 13.99
C MET A 94 9.76 11.67 13.45
N ALA A 95 9.60 11.43 12.14
CA ALA A 95 8.30 11.10 11.55
C ALA A 95 7.60 9.92 12.25
N ARG A 96 8.34 8.85 12.60
CA ARG A 96 7.79 7.70 13.33
C ARG A 96 7.28 8.06 14.73
N HIS A 97 7.98 8.96 15.43
CA HIS A 97 7.55 9.45 16.74
C HIS A 97 6.26 10.26 16.60
N LEU A 98 6.18 11.16 15.61
CA LEU A 98 4.95 11.90 15.28
C LEU A 98 3.79 10.96 14.96
N GLN A 99 4.04 9.86 14.24
CA GLN A 99 3.00 8.87 13.97
C GLN A 99 2.52 8.13 15.22
N GLN A 100 3.43 7.84 16.15
CA GLN A 100 3.07 7.20 17.42
C GLN A 100 2.26 8.15 18.29
N GLN A 101 2.72 9.39 18.44
CA GLN A 101 2.07 10.43 19.22
C GLN A 101 0.68 10.76 18.65
N GLY A 102 0.56 10.87 17.33
CA GLY A 102 -0.74 11.11 16.68
C GLY A 102 -1.76 10.01 16.95
N ARG A 103 -1.33 8.74 16.97
CA ARG A 103 -2.21 7.63 17.38
C ARG A 103 -2.64 7.74 18.84
N GLN A 104 -1.74 8.15 19.72
CA GLN A 104 -2.04 8.28 21.15
C GLN A 104 -3.03 9.43 21.41
N ASP A 105 -2.81 10.56 20.78
CA ASP A 105 -3.56 11.79 21.07
C ASP A 105 -4.88 11.87 20.31
N PHE A 106 -4.95 11.29 19.10
CA PHE A 106 -6.11 11.42 18.20
C PHE A 106 -6.63 10.10 17.62
N GLY A 107 -6.00 8.96 17.93
CA GLY A 107 -6.31 7.70 17.26
C GLY A 107 -5.90 7.65 15.78
N ASP A 108 -5.16 8.65 15.29
CA ASP A 108 -4.75 8.79 13.89
C ASP A 108 -3.24 8.99 13.78
N SER A 109 -2.55 8.04 13.13
CA SER A 109 -1.10 8.13 12.94
C SER A 109 -0.66 9.25 12.02
N GLN A 110 -1.56 9.83 11.24
CA GLN A 110 -1.24 10.87 10.30
C GLN A 110 -1.59 12.27 10.83
N ALA A 111 -2.15 12.36 12.04
CA ALA A 111 -2.65 13.61 12.63
C ALA A 111 -1.60 14.73 12.66
N TYR A 112 -0.35 14.39 13.00
CA TYR A 112 0.77 15.34 13.06
C TYR A 112 1.59 15.43 11.77
N LEU A 113 1.19 14.73 10.72
CA LEU A 113 1.91 14.70 9.45
C LEU A 113 1.25 15.62 8.42
N ALA A 114 2.09 16.22 7.58
CA ALA A 114 1.72 17.12 6.50
C ALA A 114 0.85 16.44 5.46
N GLU A 115 1.16 15.18 5.11
CA GLU A 115 0.39 14.34 4.17
C GLU A 115 0.02 15.01 2.84
N PRO A 116 0.98 15.62 2.10
CA PRO A 116 0.66 16.17 0.79
C PRO A 116 0.23 15.05 -0.16
N LEU A 117 -0.94 15.23 -0.79
CA LEU A 117 -1.50 14.31 -1.77
C LEU A 117 -0.61 14.30 -3.01
N GLY A 118 -0.04 13.13 -3.34
CA GLY A 118 0.60 12.91 -4.64
C GLY A 118 -0.38 12.44 -5.70
N VAL A 119 0.03 12.50 -6.96
CA VAL A 119 -0.62 11.85 -8.10
C VAL A 119 0.42 11.08 -8.90
N GLY A 120 0.05 9.92 -9.44
CA GLY A 120 0.89 9.12 -10.33
C GLY A 120 0.05 8.45 -11.41
N ALA A 121 0.63 8.12 -12.56
CA ALA A 121 -0.09 7.48 -13.66
C ALA A 121 0.64 6.28 -14.27
N MET A 122 -0.09 5.17 -14.39
CA MET A 122 0.24 4.10 -15.32
C MET A 122 -0.13 4.56 -16.74
N VAL A 123 0.84 5.13 -17.46
CA VAL A 123 0.67 5.56 -18.85
C VAL A 123 0.82 4.35 -19.79
N HIS A 124 -0.25 4.03 -20.52
CA HIS A 124 -0.36 2.84 -21.36
C HIS A 124 -0.32 3.17 -22.86
N THR A 125 0.70 2.71 -23.58
CA THR A 125 0.94 3.01 -25.00
C THR A 125 0.04 2.20 -25.94
N ALA A 126 -0.02 2.62 -27.21
CA ALA A 126 -0.82 1.96 -28.24
C ALA A 126 -0.38 0.52 -28.56
N ASN A 127 0.88 0.19 -28.28
CA ASN A 127 1.47 -1.15 -28.47
C ASN A 127 1.61 -1.94 -27.16
N ASP A 128 0.74 -1.67 -26.19
CA ASP A 128 0.56 -2.45 -24.94
C ASP A 128 1.79 -2.43 -24.01
N CYS A 129 2.48 -1.30 -23.93
CA CYS A 129 3.56 -1.05 -22.96
C CYS A 129 3.13 -0.01 -21.91
N PHE A 130 3.69 -0.10 -20.71
CA PHE A 130 3.63 0.93 -19.68
C PHE A 130 4.92 1.73 -19.62
N VAL A 131 4.79 3.03 -19.39
CA VAL A 131 5.90 3.98 -19.27
C VAL A 131 6.37 4.06 -17.82
N PHE A 132 7.68 3.93 -17.64
CA PHE A 132 8.39 4.14 -16.39
C PHE A 132 9.57 5.08 -16.60
N LEU A 133 10.02 5.72 -15.52
CA LEU A 133 11.08 6.72 -15.55
C LEU A 133 12.15 6.39 -14.52
N ARG A 134 13.42 6.43 -14.93
CA ARG A 134 14.53 6.35 -13.99
C ARG A 134 14.73 7.72 -13.37
N ARG A 135 14.50 7.87 -12.06
CA ARG A 135 14.69 9.13 -11.35
C ARG A 135 16.16 9.54 -11.32
N SER A 136 16.45 10.81 -11.50
CA SER A 136 17.79 11.37 -11.35
C SER A 136 18.34 11.16 -9.94
N LEU A 137 19.66 11.10 -9.78
CA LEU A 137 20.29 11.01 -8.46
C LEU A 137 20.19 12.33 -7.65
N ARG A 138 19.72 13.41 -8.28
CA ARG A 138 19.65 14.75 -7.67
C ARG A 138 18.28 15.11 -7.10
N VAL A 139 17.27 14.26 -7.29
CA VAL A 139 15.91 14.51 -6.79
C VAL A 139 15.81 14.34 -5.27
N GLY A 140 14.85 15.03 -4.65
CA GLY A 140 14.65 15.00 -3.19
C GLY A 140 14.00 13.72 -2.64
N GLU A 141 13.34 12.91 -3.47
CA GLU A 141 12.69 11.65 -3.09
C GLU A 141 13.10 10.52 -4.04
N ALA A 142 13.48 9.37 -3.47
CA ALA A 142 13.79 8.15 -4.21
C ALA A 142 14.86 8.31 -5.34
N PRO A 143 16.04 8.90 -5.08
CA PRO A 143 17.05 9.11 -6.11
C PRO A 143 17.51 7.78 -6.74
N GLY A 144 17.56 7.72 -8.08
CA GLY A 144 18.01 6.55 -8.85
C GLY A 144 16.99 5.40 -8.96
N LEU A 145 15.85 5.47 -8.27
CA LEU A 145 14.80 4.47 -8.37
C LEU A 145 13.98 4.64 -9.66
N VAL A 146 13.23 3.60 -10.03
CA VAL A 146 12.26 3.63 -11.13
C VAL A 146 10.92 4.13 -10.60
N ASP A 147 10.30 5.06 -11.30
CA ASP A 147 9.00 5.64 -10.98
C ASP A 147 8.04 5.56 -12.16
N ILE A 148 6.80 5.93 -11.91
CA ILE A 148 5.82 6.29 -12.92
C ILE A 148 5.76 7.81 -13.06
N PRO A 149 5.31 8.36 -14.20
CA PRO A 149 5.05 9.80 -14.31
C PRO A 149 4.09 10.28 -13.22
N GLY A 150 4.41 11.40 -12.59
CA GLY A 150 3.63 11.90 -11.46
C GLY A 150 4.21 13.12 -10.76
N GLY A 151 3.48 13.60 -9.75
CA GLY A 151 3.84 14.81 -9.01
C GLY A 151 2.82 15.15 -7.94
N HIS A 152 2.57 16.43 -7.72
CA HIS A 152 1.68 16.89 -6.64
C HIS A 152 0.74 18.01 -7.12
N PRO A 153 -0.58 17.80 -7.13
CA PRO A 153 -1.54 18.85 -7.46
C PRO A 153 -1.43 20.02 -6.48
N GLU A 154 -1.60 21.23 -7.01
CA GLU A 154 -1.34 22.46 -6.26
C GLU A 154 -2.61 23.30 -6.09
N PRO A 155 -2.92 23.77 -4.87
CA PRO A 155 -4.01 24.71 -4.65
C PRO A 155 -3.89 25.98 -5.51
N GLN A 156 -2.67 26.45 -5.77
CA GLN A 156 -2.42 27.61 -6.60
C GLN A 156 -2.94 27.44 -8.04
N ALA A 157 -2.86 26.24 -8.61
CA ALA A 157 -3.42 25.95 -9.93
C ALA A 157 -4.96 26.08 -9.99
N VAL A 158 -5.64 26.07 -8.84
CA VAL A 158 -7.09 26.29 -8.74
C VAL A 158 -7.44 27.78 -8.64
N VAL A 159 -6.66 28.56 -7.89
CA VAL A 159 -6.97 29.98 -7.60
C VAL A 159 -6.22 30.98 -8.48
N GLY A 160 -5.19 30.56 -9.21
CA GLY A 160 -4.38 31.42 -10.07
C GLY A 160 -3.33 32.23 -9.31
N ASP A 161 -3.17 33.51 -9.67
CA ASP A 161 -2.12 34.43 -9.19
C ASP A 161 -2.37 34.93 -7.75
N VAL A 162 -2.69 34.03 -6.84
CA VAL A 162 -2.79 34.30 -5.40
C VAL A 162 -1.48 33.87 -4.73
N PRO A 163 -0.84 34.71 -3.90
CA PRO A 163 0.32 34.30 -3.12
C PRO A 163 0.00 33.07 -2.27
N GLU A 164 0.90 32.08 -2.21
CA GLU A 164 0.62 30.79 -1.59
C GLU A 164 0.16 30.89 -0.13
N GLU A 165 0.77 31.80 0.63
CA GLU A 165 0.44 32.06 2.03
C GLU A 165 -0.95 32.67 2.22
N SER A 166 -1.57 33.17 1.15
CA SER A 166 -2.92 33.76 1.15
C SER A 166 -3.99 32.78 0.73
N ILE A 167 -3.64 31.59 0.22
CA ILE A 167 -4.62 30.58 -0.19
C ILE A 167 -5.39 30.07 1.04
N ARG A 168 -6.73 30.07 0.96
CA ARG A 168 -7.62 29.52 2.00
C ARG A 168 -8.54 28.47 1.38
N LEU A 169 -8.96 27.50 2.21
CA LEU A 169 -9.86 26.42 1.77
C LEU A 169 -11.20 26.93 1.21
N GLN A 170 -11.69 28.05 1.73
CA GLN A 170 -12.95 28.68 1.30
C GLN A 170 -12.89 29.25 -0.12
N ASP A 171 -11.69 29.56 -0.62
CA ASP A 171 -11.47 30.15 -1.94
C ASP A 171 -11.30 29.08 -3.02
N LEU A 172 -11.34 27.79 -2.65
CA LEU A 172 -11.13 26.65 -3.54
C LEU A 172 -12.48 26.02 -3.93
N PRO A 173 -13.00 26.25 -5.15
CA PRO A 173 -14.21 25.57 -5.59
C PRO A 173 -13.97 24.07 -5.64
N ARG A 174 -14.77 23.30 -4.89
CA ARG A 174 -14.61 21.83 -4.73
C ARG A 174 -14.48 21.09 -6.06
N GLN A 175 -15.27 21.50 -7.05
CA GLN A 175 -15.26 20.91 -8.38
C GLN A 175 -13.95 21.19 -9.14
N MET A 176 -13.38 22.39 -8.96
CA MET A 176 -12.08 22.76 -9.53
C MET A 176 -10.92 22.06 -8.81
N VAL A 177 -11.04 21.75 -7.52
CA VAL A 177 -10.06 20.92 -6.81
C VAL A 177 -10.03 19.50 -7.37
N VAL A 178 -11.19 18.87 -7.59
CA VAL A 178 -11.23 17.54 -8.24
C VAL A 178 -10.65 17.62 -9.65
N LYS A 179 -11.04 18.63 -10.43
CA LYS A 179 -10.49 18.85 -11.76
C LYS A 179 -8.97 19.04 -11.74
N GLU A 180 -8.43 19.76 -10.77
CA GLU A 180 -6.99 19.94 -10.60
C GLU A 180 -6.28 18.62 -10.29
N ILE A 181 -6.83 17.78 -9.40
CA ILE A 181 -6.27 16.45 -9.11
C ILE A 181 -6.21 15.57 -10.37
N PHE A 182 -7.21 15.64 -11.25
CA PHE A 182 -7.23 14.88 -12.51
C PHE A 182 -6.41 15.55 -13.62
N THR A 183 -6.38 16.86 -13.69
CA THR A 183 -5.67 17.58 -14.77
C THR A 183 -4.18 17.66 -14.50
N SER A 184 -3.76 17.72 -13.23
CA SER A 184 -2.35 17.80 -12.86
C SER A 184 -1.57 16.62 -13.41
N ILE A 185 -2.10 15.40 -13.31
CA ILE A 185 -1.39 14.22 -13.81
C ILE A 185 -1.17 14.25 -15.32
N LEU A 186 -2.08 14.85 -16.10
CA LEU A 186 -1.84 15.07 -17.53
C LEU A 186 -0.75 16.11 -17.80
N ARG A 187 -0.66 17.14 -16.96
CA ARG A 187 0.41 18.14 -17.04
C ARG A 187 1.76 17.53 -16.67
N GLU A 188 1.83 16.71 -15.62
CA GLU A 188 3.05 15.98 -15.24
C GLU A 188 3.53 15.08 -16.40
N ILE A 189 2.62 14.31 -17.02
CA ILE A 189 2.98 13.47 -18.18
C ILE A 189 3.48 14.33 -19.36
N ARG A 190 2.86 15.49 -19.60
CA ARG A 190 3.32 16.42 -20.65
C ARG A 190 4.69 16.98 -20.32
N ASP A 191 4.93 17.40 -19.09
CA ASP A 191 6.13 18.14 -18.71
C ASP A 191 7.33 17.20 -18.53
N GLU A 192 7.13 16.02 -17.95
CA GLU A 192 8.17 15.03 -17.69
C GLU A 192 8.45 14.11 -18.90
N VAL A 193 7.40 13.74 -19.67
CA VAL A 193 7.51 12.79 -20.80
C VAL A 193 7.41 13.48 -22.17
N ASN A 194 7.12 14.78 -22.21
CA ASN A 194 6.94 15.57 -23.44
C ASN A 194 5.82 15.04 -24.36
N LEU A 195 4.77 14.45 -23.78
CA LEU A 195 3.64 13.93 -24.53
C LEU A 195 2.58 15.01 -24.80
N PRO A 196 2.12 15.19 -26.06
CA PRO A 196 1.05 16.11 -26.35
C PRO A 196 -0.26 15.69 -25.68
N LEU A 197 -0.93 16.62 -25.00
CA LEU A 197 -2.22 16.36 -24.34
C LEU A 197 -3.26 15.68 -25.24
N PRO A 198 -3.41 16.01 -26.55
CA PRO A 198 -4.37 15.33 -27.43
C PRO A 198 -4.09 13.84 -27.66
N THR A 199 -2.89 13.35 -27.35
CA THR A 199 -2.55 11.92 -27.45
C THR A 199 -2.92 11.13 -26.19
N LEU A 200 -3.32 11.82 -25.11
CA LEU A 200 -3.63 11.22 -23.82
C LEU A 200 -5.16 11.13 -23.63
N SER A 201 -5.64 10.00 -23.13
CA SER A 201 -7.03 9.87 -22.70
C SER A 201 -7.28 10.68 -21.43
N GLN A 202 -8.56 10.90 -21.11
CA GLN A 202 -8.92 11.37 -19.78
C GLN A 202 -8.40 10.38 -18.71
N PRO A 203 -7.82 10.87 -17.60
CA PRO A 203 -7.35 10.02 -16.53
C PRO A 203 -8.50 9.33 -15.83
N VAL A 204 -8.20 8.14 -15.33
CA VAL A 204 -9.12 7.38 -14.51
C VAL A 204 -8.42 6.98 -13.22
N LEU A 205 -9.03 7.31 -12.09
CA LEU A 205 -8.50 6.99 -10.77
C LEU A 205 -8.65 5.49 -10.49
N LEU A 206 -7.55 4.79 -10.23
CA LEU A 206 -7.53 3.37 -9.86
C LEU A 206 -7.64 3.16 -8.34
N GLY A 207 -7.09 4.08 -7.57
CA GLY A 207 -7.10 4.01 -6.11
C GLY A 207 -6.14 4.98 -5.47
N ILE A 208 -5.87 4.76 -4.19
CA ILE A 208 -4.95 5.56 -3.38
C ILE A 208 -3.99 4.61 -2.68
N ALA A 209 -2.70 4.77 -2.93
CA ALA A 209 -1.63 4.05 -2.26
C ALA A 209 -0.96 4.95 -1.21
N ARG A 210 -0.35 4.35 -0.19
CA ARG A 210 0.45 5.04 0.82
C ARG A 210 1.89 4.52 0.78
N ASN A 211 2.82 5.46 0.67
CA ASN A 211 4.24 5.22 0.77
C ASN A 211 4.68 5.17 2.24
N GLN A 212 4.96 3.98 2.75
CA GLN A 212 5.38 3.75 4.13
C GLN A 212 6.83 4.20 4.41
N THR A 213 7.67 4.34 3.37
CA THR A 213 9.02 4.92 3.53
C THR A 213 8.98 6.44 3.71
N SER A 214 7.89 7.08 3.28
CA SER A 214 7.60 8.52 3.44
C SER A 214 6.54 8.77 4.52
N ALA A 215 6.63 8.00 5.62
CA ALA A 215 5.73 8.08 6.79
C ALA A 215 4.23 7.94 6.44
N GLY A 216 3.91 7.14 5.43
CA GLY A 216 2.55 6.85 5.03
C GLY A 216 1.92 7.88 4.08
N ARG A 217 2.69 8.82 3.51
CA ARG A 217 2.20 9.80 2.52
C ARG A 217 1.42 9.10 1.41
N ALA A 218 0.24 9.63 1.10
CA ALA A 218 -0.65 9.05 0.11
C ALA A 218 -0.46 9.65 -1.29
N SER A 219 -0.67 8.83 -2.31
CA SER A 219 -0.75 9.21 -3.72
C SER A 219 -2.01 8.62 -4.35
N ALA A 220 -2.71 9.42 -5.14
CA ALA A 220 -3.80 8.98 -6.00
C ALA A 220 -3.22 8.42 -7.31
N GLU A 221 -3.53 7.16 -7.60
CA GLU A 221 -2.94 6.44 -8.72
C GLU A 221 -3.93 6.37 -9.89
N PHE A 222 -3.50 6.81 -11.06
CA PHE A 222 -4.31 6.94 -12.27
C PHE A 222 -3.88 5.97 -13.36
N TYR A 223 -4.80 5.74 -14.29
CA TYR A 223 -4.53 5.11 -15.57
C TYR A 223 -4.80 6.11 -16.70
N VAL A 224 -3.87 6.18 -17.66
CA VAL A 224 -3.97 7.06 -18.83
C VAL A 224 -3.56 6.29 -20.07
N ARG A 225 -4.41 6.25 -21.10
CA ARG A 225 -4.03 5.67 -22.40
C ARG A 225 -3.36 6.73 -23.26
N CYS A 226 -2.30 6.33 -23.97
CA CYS A 226 -1.62 7.12 -24.97
C CYS A 226 -1.87 6.50 -26.35
N SER A 227 -2.20 7.33 -27.34
CA SER A 227 -2.38 6.90 -28.73
C SER A 227 -1.07 6.64 -29.47
N LEU A 228 0.07 7.00 -28.87
CA LEU A 228 1.40 6.77 -29.43
C LEU A 228 1.96 5.41 -29.01
N THR A 229 2.83 4.83 -29.86
CA THR A 229 3.61 3.64 -29.52
C THR A 229 4.75 3.98 -28.56
N SER A 230 5.33 2.99 -27.89
CA SER A 230 6.50 3.17 -27.03
C SER A 230 7.67 3.86 -27.74
N GLU A 231 7.91 3.54 -29.01
CA GLU A 231 8.97 4.17 -29.81
C GLU A 231 8.70 5.66 -30.05
N GLN A 232 7.45 6.01 -30.40
CA GLN A 232 7.05 7.41 -30.56
C GLN A 232 7.11 8.18 -29.24
N VAL A 233 6.72 7.55 -28.13
CA VAL A 233 6.84 8.13 -26.78
C VAL A 233 8.31 8.38 -26.43
N LYS A 234 9.20 7.43 -26.75
CA LYS A 234 10.65 7.59 -26.53
C LYS A 234 11.22 8.78 -27.30
N GLN A 235 10.87 8.90 -28.58
CA GLN A 235 11.29 10.03 -29.41
C GLN A 235 10.81 11.37 -28.85
N ARG A 236 9.58 11.43 -28.33
CA ARG A 236 9.05 12.63 -27.67
C ARG A 236 9.86 12.97 -26.42
N TYR A 237 10.11 11.99 -25.55
CA TYR A 237 10.92 12.14 -24.35
C TYR A 237 12.32 12.68 -24.67
N GLU A 238 12.99 12.15 -25.69
CA GLU A 238 14.34 12.59 -26.11
C GLU A 238 14.38 14.02 -26.67
N ILE A 239 13.27 14.51 -27.22
CA ILE A 239 13.13 15.90 -27.68
C ILE A 239 12.81 16.86 -26.50
N GLY A 240 12.41 16.32 -25.34
CA GLY A 240 11.89 17.06 -24.19
C GLY A 240 12.79 18.18 -23.66
N GLY A 241 12.16 19.16 -23.01
CA GLY A 241 12.79 20.36 -22.47
C GLY A 241 13.47 20.17 -21.09
N PRO A 242 13.77 21.28 -20.37
CA PRO A 242 14.52 21.26 -19.11
C PRO A 242 13.94 20.38 -17.99
N GLU A 243 12.61 20.21 -17.93
CA GLU A 243 11.92 19.35 -16.94
C GLU A 243 12.17 17.85 -17.17
N ALA A 244 12.63 17.44 -18.36
CA ALA A 244 13.12 16.08 -18.62
C ALA A 244 14.42 15.74 -17.87
N GLN A 245 14.94 16.66 -17.02
CA GLN A 245 16.09 16.45 -16.15
C GLN A 245 15.74 15.79 -14.80
N GLU A 246 14.45 15.71 -14.44
CA GLU A 246 14.01 15.00 -13.22
C GLU A 246 14.22 13.48 -13.34
N SER A 247 14.12 12.95 -14.56
CA SER A 247 14.47 11.58 -14.92
C SER A 247 15.71 11.51 -15.81
N THR A 248 16.46 10.41 -15.73
CA THR A 248 17.66 10.17 -16.55
C THR A 248 17.39 9.25 -17.73
N SER A 249 16.33 8.46 -17.70
CA SER A 249 15.93 7.59 -18.80
C SER A 249 14.47 7.19 -18.70
N ILE A 250 13.89 6.85 -19.86
CA ILE A 250 12.56 6.28 -20.00
C ILE A 250 12.65 4.77 -20.23
N ILE A 251 11.77 4.02 -19.59
CA ILE A 251 11.72 2.55 -19.62
C ILE A 251 10.31 2.14 -20.06
N PHE A 252 10.23 1.12 -20.91
CA PHE A 252 8.97 0.54 -21.36
C PHE A 252 8.90 -0.91 -20.95
N ILE A 253 7.80 -1.30 -20.32
CA ILE A 253 7.55 -2.68 -19.91
C ILE A 253 6.24 -3.09 -20.55
N LYS A 254 6.21 -4.24 -21.23
CA LYS A 254 4.95 -4.74 -21.76
C LYS A 254 3.95 -4.97 -20.64
N ARG A 255 2.67 -4.81 -20.94
CA ARG A 255 1.59 -5.05 -19.98
C ARG A 255 1.72 -6.43 -19.32
N GLU A 256 1.96 -7.48 -20.10
CA GLU A 256 2.14 -8.86 -19.61
C GLU A 256 3.28 -8.98 -18.59
N ASP A 257 4.39 -8.28 -18.81
CA ASP A 257 5.56 -8.29 -17.92
C ASP A 257 5.34 -7.42 -16.67
N VAL A 258 4.55 -6.33 -16.77
CA VAL A 258 4.17 -5.55 -15.58
C VAL A 258 3.41 -6.42 -14.57
N LEU A 259 2.68 -7.43 -15.06
CA LEU A 259 1.98 -8.37 -14.21
C LEU A 259 2.94 -9.33 -13.47
N THR A 260 4.15 -9.55 -13.96
CA THR A 260 5.16 -10.44 -13.35
C THR A 260 6.27 -9.69 -12.61
N LEU A 261 6.24 -8.35 -12.58
CA LEU A 261 7.33 -7.55 -12.03
C LEU A 261 7.74 -7.93 -10.60
N GLU A 262 6.79 -8.28 -9.71
CA GLU A 262 7.12 -8.72 -8.33
C GLU A 262 8.10 -9.91 -8.35
N GLN A 263 8.07 -10.76 -9.39
CA GLN A 263 8.85 -11.99 -9.51
C GLN A 263 10.24 -11.80 -10.12
N THR A 264 10.40 -10.86 -11.06
CA THR A 264 11.70 -10.63 -11.72
C THR A 264 12.71 -10.02 -10.76
N GLY A 265 12.24 -9.54 -9.60
CA GLY A 265 13.00 -9.30 -8.37
C GLY A 265 13.92 -8.09 -8.42
N GLU A 266 14.71 -7.93 -9.48
CA GLU A 266 15.65 -6.82 -9.67
C GLU A 266 14.88 -5.53 -9.95
N MET A 267 14.00 -5.52 -10.96
CA MET A 267 13.22 -4.32 -11.27
C MET A 267 12.23 -3.95 -10.17
N TRP A 268 11.59 -4.92 -9.50
CA TRP A 268 10.70 -4.64 -8.37
C TRP A 268 11.42 -3.95 -7.21
N ARG A 269 12.66 -4.36 -6.92
CA ARG A 269 13.48 -3.73 -5.88
C ARG A 269 13.88 -2.30 -6.23
N GLU A 270 13.97 -1.98 -7.52
CA GLU A 270 14.30 -0.64 -8.00
C GLU A 270 13.08 0.28 -8.13
N LEU A 271 11.85 -0.25 -8.14
CA LEU A 271 10.65 0.58 -8.18
C LEU A 271 10.49 1.36 -6.87
N CYS A 272 10.12 2.63 -6.99
CA CYS A 272 9.73 3.44 -5.85
C CYS A 272 8.35 3.01 -5.31
N PRO A 273 8.03 3.31 -4.05
CA PRO A 273 6.77 2.88 -3.46
C PRO A 273 5.49 3.39 -4.18
N SER A 274 5.51 4.59 -4.76
CA SER A 274 4.38 5.09 -5.57
C SER A 274 4.14 4.21 -6.80
N ALA A 275 5.20 3.95 -7.57
CA ALA A 275 5.12 3.12 -8.76
C ALA A 275 4.67 1.68 -8.46
N LYS A 276 5.17 1.04 -7.39
CA LYS A 276 4.65 -0.29 -7.03
C LYS A 276 3.21 -0.23 -6.48
N GLY A 277 2.80 0.92 -5.95
CA GLY A 277 1.44 1.20 -5.51
C GLY A 277 0.46 1.17 -6.67
N ALA A 278 0.84 1.71 -7.83
CA ALA A 278 0.03 1.79 -9.04
C ALA A 278 -0.02 0.50 -9.88
N ASN A 279 0.80 -0.52 -9.56
CA ASN A 279 0.86 -1.76 -10.33
C ASN A 279 -0.49 -2.53 -10.27
N PRO A 280 -1.16 -2.80 -11.41
CA PRO A 280 -2.44 -3.49 -11.45
C PRO A 280 -2.47 -4.87 -10.77
N VAL A 281 -1.38 -5.64 -10.80
CA VAL A 281 -1.29 -6.95 -10.13
C VAL A 281 -1.25 -6.82 -8.62
N VAL A 282 -0.51 -5.82 -8.11
CA VAL A 282 -0.50 -5.57 -6.66
C VAL A 282 -1.86 -5.06 -6.19
N HIS A 283 -2.52 -4.23 -7.00
CA HIS A 283 -3.90 -3.88 -6.76
C HIS A 283 -4.79 -5.13 -6.72
N LEU A 284 -4.83 -5.94 -7.77
CA LEU A 284 -5.68 -7.13 -7.88
C LEU A 284 -5.40 -8.16 -6.76
N SER A 285 -4.14 -8.45 -6.45
CA SER A 285 -3.74 -9.34 -5.35
C SER A 285 -4.21 -8.84 -3.99
N LYS A 286 -4.15 -7.52 -3.75
CA LYS A 286 -4.70 -6.91 -2.52
C LYS A 286 -6.23 -6.93 -2.52
N THR A 287 -6.88 -6.71 -3.66
CA THR A 287 -8.35 -6.84 -3.83
C THR A 287 -8.81 -8.24 -3.47
N LEU A 288 -8.20 -9.26 -4.08
CA LEU A 288 -8.49 -10.66 -3.85
C LEU A 288 -8.28 -11.01 -2.38
N SER A 289 -7.15 -10.56 -1.80
CA SER A 289 -6.89 -10.77 -0.37
C SER A 289 -7.98 -10.18 0.52
N TYR A 290 -8.47 -8.97 0.23
CA TYR A 290 -9.53 -8.34 1.01
C TYR A 290 -10.86 -9.09 0.87
N VAL A 291 -11.31 -9.32 -0.37
CA VAL A 291 -12.60 -9.94 -0.66
C VAL A 291 -12.66 -11.35 -0.08
N LEU A 292 -11.63 -12.15 -0.34
CA LEU A 292 -11.60 -13.56 0.05
C LEU A 292 -11.35 -13.78 1.55
N ARG A 293 -10.95 -12.76 2.32
CA ARG A 293 -10.68 -12.91 3.77
C ARG A 293 -11.64 -12.16 4.68
N HIS A 294 -12.22 -11.08 4.18
CA HIS A 294 -12.92 -10.08 4.98
C HIS A 294 -14.25 -9.65 4.33
N GLY A 295 -14.23 -9.35 3.03
CA GLY A 295 -15.31 -8.61 2.38
C GLY A 295 -16.41 -9.43 1.71
N ALA A 296 -16.27 -10.75 1.56
CA ALA A 296 -17.19 -11.56 0.74
C ALA A 296 -18.68 -11.37 1.12
N ALA A 297 -19.01 -11.53 2.42
CA ALA A 297 -20.39 -11.37 2.90
C ALA A 297 -20.94 -9.95 2.67
N GLN A 298 -20.14 -8.91 2.90
CA GLN A 298 -20.54 -7.51 2.68
C GLN A 298 -20.79 -7.20 1.20
N LEU A 299 -20.14 -7.94 0.30
CA LEU A 299 -20.24 -7.79 -1.14
C LEU A 299 -21.31 -8.71 -1.76
N GLY A 300 -22.06 -9.46 -0.93
CA GLY A 300 -23.05 -10.43 -1.41
C GLY A 300 -22.44 -11.60 -2.17
N LEU A 301 -21.16 -11.89 -1.97
CA LEU A 301 -20.46 -12.99 -2.61
C LEU A 301 -20.61 -14.25 -1.75
N GLU A 302 -21.26 -15.26 -2.30
CA GLU A 302 -21.41 -16.57 -1.63
C GLU A 302 -20.04 -17.27 -1.52
N MET A 303 -19.70 -17.64 -0.29
CA MET A 303 -18.47 -18.35 0.06
C MET A 303 -18.84 -19.69 0.69
N GLY A 304 -18.27 -20.77 0.15
CA GLY A 304 -18.41 -22.10 0.71
C GLY A 304 -17.75 -22.21 2.09
N ALA A 305 -18.13 -23.25 2.85
CA ALA A 305 -17.55 -23.55 4.16
C ALA A 305 -16.02 -23.75 4.11
N ASP A 306 -15.49 -24.15 2.95
CA ASP A 306 -14.07 -24.36 2.65
C ASP A 306 -13.33 -23.11 2.14
N GLY A 307 -14.04 -21.99 2.06
CA GLY A 307 -13.55 -20.67 1.70
C GLY A 307 -13.54 -20.38 0.20
N PHE A 308 -13.96 -21.34 -0.64
CA PHE A 308 -14.01 -21.15 -2.09
C PHE A 308 -15.21 -20.31 -2.51
N VAL A 309 -14.97 -19.44 -3.49
CA VAL A 309 -15.98 -18.65 -4.20
C VAL A 309 -15.88 -18.96 -5.69
N ASP A 310 -17.01 -18.88 -6.40
CA ASP A 310 -17.02 -18.99 -7.87
C ASP A 310 -16.29 -17.80 -8.51
N VAL A 311 -15.38 -18.06 -9.46
CA VAL A 311 -14.60 -17.00 -10.11
C VAL A 311 -15.49 -16.13 -10.99
N ALA A 312 -16.52 -16.66 -11.65
CA ALA A 312 -17.42 -15.84 -12.47
C ALA A 312 -18.25 -14.89 -11.59
N ALA A 313 -18.75 -15.37 -10.44
CA ALA A 313 -19.44 -14.54 -9.44
C ALA A 313 -18.50 -13.51 -8.79
N LEU A 314 -17.24 -13.87 -8.54
CA LEU A 314 -16.23 -12.92 -8.06
C LEU A 314 -16.00 -11.81 -9.10
N LEU A 315 -15.81 -12.19 -10.37
CA LEU A 315 -15.55 -11.26 -11.47
C LEU A 315 -16.77 -10.41 -11.85
N SER A 316 -17.99 -10.82 -11.48
CA SER A 316 -19.21 -10.03 -11.69
C SER A 316 -19.36 -8.88 -10.69
N LEU A 317 -18.65 -8.93 -9.55
CA LEU A 317 -18.61 -7.80 -8.63
C LEU A 317 -18.02 -6.58 -9.34
N PRO A 318 -18.57 -5.37 -9.14
CA PRO A 318 -18.06 -4.16 -9.78
C PRO A 318 -16.55 -4.02 -9.68
N ARG A 319 -15.99 -4.39 -8.52
CA ARG A 319 -14.57 -4.25 -8.13
C ARG A 319 -13.60 -5.06 -8.99
N PHE A 320 -14.11 -6.01 -9.78
CA PHE A 320 -13.36 -6.83 -10.72
C PHE A 320 -13.79 -6.62 -12.19
N GLY A 321 -14.62 -5.62 -12.51
CA GLY A 321 -15.03 -5.28 -13.88
C GLY A 321 -13.89 -4.98 -14.87
N GLY A 322 -13.57 -5.94 -15.75
CA GLY A 322 -12.46 -5.83 -16.71
C GLY A 322 -11.23 -6.64 -16.30
N VAL A 323 -11.26 -7.28 -15.13
CA VAL A 323 -10.34 -8.37 -14.77
C VAL A 323 -10.83 -9.64 -15.46
N SER A 324 -9.94 -10.31 -16.17
CA SER A 324 -10.20 -11.58 -16.82
C SER A 324 -9.87 -12.77 -15.92
N VAL A 325 -10.37 -13.95 -16.28
CA VAL A 325 -9.94 -15.21 -15.63
C VAL A 325 -8.43 -15.42 -15.76
N ALA A 326 -7.83 -14.98 -16.88
CA ALA A 326 -6.39 -15.06 -17.08
C ALA A 326 -5.63 -14.20 -16.06
N ASP A 327 -6.11 -12.98 -15.77
CA ASP A 327 -5.52 -12.12 -14.74
C ASP A 327 -5.61 -12.76 -13.34
N VAL A 328 -6.72 -13.43 -13.02
CA VAL A 328 -6.88 -14.16 -11.74
C VAL A 328 -5.91 -15.33 -11.64
N ARG A 329 -5.80 -16.15 -12.70
CA ARG A 329 -4.83 -17.26 -12.78
C ARG A 329 -3.42 -16.75 -12.59
N HIS A 330 -3.08 -15.69 -13.30
CA HIS A 330 -1.80 -15.03 -13.23
C HIS A 330 -1.48 -14.58 -11.80
N VAL A 331 -2.39 -13.87 -11.13
CA VAL A 331 -2.16 -13.44 -9.74
C VAL A 331 -2.00 -14.61 -8.77
N VAL A 332 -2.67 -15.73 -9.01
CA VAL A 332 -2.54 -16.93 -8.16
C VAL A 332 -1.19 -17.60 -8.37
N GLU A 333 -0.80 -17.79 -9.64
CA GLU A 333 0.47 -18.43 -10.04
C GLU A 333 1.68 -17.59 -9.66
N THR A 334 1.57 -16.27 -9.72
CA THR A 334 2.71 -15.35 -9.51
C THR A 334 2.89 -14.86 -8.07
N ASN A 335 2.00 -15.26 -7.16
CA ASN A 335 2.04 -14.82 -5.78
C ASN A 335 3.18 -15.48 -5.00
N GLU A 336 4.27 -14.77 -4.71
CA GLU A 336 5.39 -15.32 -3.91
C GLU A 336 4.96 -15.90 -2.54
N LYS A 337 3.87 -15.37 -1.96
CA LYS A 337 3.35 -15.83 -0.66
C LYS A 337 2.32 -16.96 -0.79
N CYS A 338 2.05 -17.42 -2.01
CA CYS A 338 1.02 -18.41 -2.36
C CYS A 338 -0.29 -18.18 -1.60
N ARG A 339 -0.82 -16.95 -1.65
CA ARG A 339 -1.99 -16.54 -0.84
C ARG A 339 -3.28 -17.23 -1.25
N PHE A 340 -3.37 -17.67 -2.49
CA PHE A 340 -4.60 -18.11 -3.12
C PHE A 340 -4.47 -19.54 -3.63
N ALA A 341 -5.60 -20.22 -3.75
CA ALA A 341 -5.69 -21.49 -4.45
C ALA A 341 -6.83 -21.42 -5.45
N LEU A 342 -6.61 -21.98 -6.63
CA LEU A 342 -7.63 -22.20 -7.65
C LEU A 342 -7.97 -23.70 -7.69
N ARG A 343 -9.24 -24.02 -7.94
CA ARG A 343 -9.67 -25.37 -8.27
C ARG A 343 -10.83 -25.35 -9.25
N SER A 344 -11.06 -26.47 -9.93
CA SER A 344 -12.36 -26.75 -10.53
C SER A 344 -13.30 -27.30 -9.46
N HIS A 345 -14.54 -26.82 -9.42
CA HIS A 345 -15.54 -27.30 -8.47
C HIS A 345 -15.80 -28.80 -8.70
N PRO A 346 -15.84 -29.63 -7.64
CA PRO A 346 -15.90 -31.09 -7.79
C PRO A 346 -17.11 -31.62 -8.59
N SER A 347 -18.27 -30.96 -8.49
CA SER A 347 -19.51 -31.45 -9.11
C SER A 347 -19.80 -30.90 -10.51
N ASP A 348 -19.41 -29.67 -10.83
CA ASP A 348 -19.82 -28.98 -12.07
C ASP A 348 -18.67 -28.34 -12.84
N GLY A 349 -17.43 -28.48 -12.34
CA GLY A 349 -16.23 -28.03 -13.02
C GLY A 349 -16.02 -26.51 -13.05
N ARG A 350 -16.92 -25.70 -12.45
CA ARG A 350 -16.75 -24.24 -12.44
C ARG A 350 -15.46 -23.84 -11.74
N LEU A 351 -14.77 -22.82 -12.23
CA LEU A 351 -13.52 -22.38 -11.63
C LEU A 351 -13.80 -21.65 -10.31
N GLN A 352 -13.14 -22.06 -9.25
CA GLN A 352 -13.25 -21.45 -7.92
C GLN A 352 -11.90 -20.97 -7.40
N ILE A 353 -11.94 -19.93 -6.56
CA ILE A 353 -10.77 -19.37 -5.88
C ILE A 353 -11.02 -19.24 -4.37
N ARG A 354 -9.97 -19.38 -3.55
CA ARG A 354 -10.00 -19.01 -2.13
C ARG A 354 -8.69 -18.37 -1.66
N ALA A 355 -8.70 -17.78 -0.47
CA ALA A 355 -7.47 -17.49 0.27
C ALA A 355 -7.06 -18.69 1.16
N ASN A 356 -5.77 -19.01 1.18
CA ASN A 356 -5.22 -20.17 1.90
C ASN A 356 -5.15 -19.97 3.43
N GLN A 357 -5.18 -18.72 3.89
CA GLN A 357 -5.17 -18.34 5.30
C GLN A 357 -5.55 -16.87 5.46
N GLY A 358 -5.74 -16.42 6.70
CA GLY A 358 -5.80 -15.00 7.06
C GLY A 358 -7.21 -14.41 7.13
N HIS A 359 -8.20 -15.30 7.18
CA HIS A 359 -9.63 -14.98 7.26
C HIS A 359 -9.99 -14.32 8.60
N SER A 360 -10.84 -13.30 8.51
CA SER A 360 -11.72 -12.88 9.62
C SER A 360 -13.15 -13.39 9.43
N LEU A 361 -13.49 -13.83 8.22
CA LEU A 361 -14.71 -14.58 7.94
C LEU A 361 -14.60 -15.98 8.57
N GLN A 362 -15.71 -16.50 9.07
CA GLN A 362 -15.75 -17.88 9.56
C GLN A 362 -15.73 -18.85 8.37
N VAL A 363 -14.68 -19.67 8.29
CA VAL A 363 -14.45 -20.67 7.23
C VAL A 363 -14.15 -21.99 7.92
N SER A 364 -15.19 -22.79 8.19
CA SER A 364 -15.14 -23.97 9.06
C SER A 364 -14.37 -25.15 8.45
N GLU A 365 -14.36 -25.25 7.13
CA GLU A 365 -13.74 -26.36 6.37
C GLU A 365 -12.50 -25.89 5.60
N LEU A 366 -11.85 -24.82 6.08
CA LEU A 366 -10.59 -24.38 5.48
C LEU A 366 -9.57 -25.54 5.55
N GLU A 367 -8.91 -25.81 4.42
CA GLU A 367 -7.95 -26.90 4.34
C GLU A 367 -6.70 -26.58 5.17
N LEU A 368 -6.69 -27.13 6.38
CA LEU A 368 -5.67 -26.96 7.39
C LEU A 368 -5.23 -28.34 7.85
N ILE A 369 -3.93 -28.62 7.78
CA ILE A 369 -3.36 -29.90 8.24
C ILE A 369 -3.09 -29.78 9.74
N PRO A 370 -3.76 -30.55 10.62
CA PRO A 370 -3.49 -30.52 12.05
C PRO A 370 -2.06 -31.00 12.36
N LEU A 371 -1.37 -30.33 13.28
CA LEU A 371 -0.05 -30.70 13.76
C LEU A 371 -0.20 -31.27 15.17
N LEU A 372 -0.38 -32.59 15.27
CA LEU A 372 -0.81 -33.27 16.49
C LEU A 372 0.35 -33.74 17.38
N GLU A 373 1.56 -33.81 16.84
CA GLU A 373 2.74 -34.30 17.56
C GLU A 373 3.89 -33.27 17.49
N PRO A 374 4.75 -33.17 18.52
CA PRO A 374 5.88 -32.25 18.51
C PRO A 374 6.81 -32.40 17.30
N THR A 375 6.95 -33.61 16.77
CA THR A 375 7.75 -33.94 15.58
C THR A 375 7.19 -33.36 14.28
N ALA A 376 5.88 -33.05 14.24
CA ALA A 376 5.24 -32.42 13.08
C ALA A 376 5.37 -30.89 13.06
N LEU A 377 5.71 -30.28 14.21
CA LEU A 377 5.94 -28.85 14.31
C LEU A 377 7.29 -28.47 13.66
N PRO A 378 7.39 -27.31 12.99
CA PRO A 378 8.68 -26.79 12.57
C PRO A 378 9.58 -26.54 13.79
N GLN A 379 10.89 -26.73 13.61
CA GLN A 379 11.88 -26.48 14.67
C GLN A 379 11.83 -25.06 15.22
N THR A 380 11.45 -24.08 14.37
CA THR A 380 11.30 -22.69 14.75
C THR A 380 9.93 -22.21 14.34
N MET A 381 9.18 -21.66 15.28
CA MET A 381 7.91 -20.98 15.02
C MET A 381 7.99 -19.55 15.54
N VAL A 382 7.80 -18.58 14.66
CA VAL A 382 8.07 -17.18 14.95
C VAL A 382 6.85 -16.32 14.64
N HIS A 383 6.47 -15.49 15.59
CA HIS A 383 5.58 -14.38 15.34
C HIS A 383 6.38 -13.07 15.20
N GLY A 384 6.32 -12.45 14.03
CA GLY A 384 6.88 -11.12 13.84
C GLY A 384 5.89 -10.04 14.21
N THR A 385 6.30 -9.13 15.09
CA THR A 385 5.51 -7.98 15.55
C THR A 385 6.38 -6.72 15.58
N TYR A 386 5.83 -5.65 16.12
CA TYR A 386 6.55 -4.40 16.31
C TYR A 386 6.81 -4.15 17.80
N LEU A 387 7.94 -3.52 18.13
CA LEU A 387 8.40 -3.25 19.50
C LEU A 387 7.37 -2.45 20.31
N ARG A 388 6.62 -1.56 19.66
CA ARG A 388 5.50 -0.84 20.29
C ARG A 388 4.41 -1.75 20.85
N HIS A 389 4.22 -2.94 20.27
CA HIS A 389 3.24 -3.92 20.71
C HIS A 389 3.82 -4.86 21.77
N TRP A 390 5.14 -4.90 21.92
CA TRP A 390 5.82 -5.79 22.86
C TRP A 390 5.32 -5.62 24.30
N PRO A 391 5.16 -4.41 24.88
CA PRO A 391 4.66 -4.28 26.25
C PRO A 391 3.29 -4.92 26.47
N ALA A 392 2.39 -4.81 25.49
CA ALA A 392 1.07 -5.44 25.57
C ALA A 392 1.16 -6.97 25.40
N ILE A 393 1.94 -7.42 24.42
CA ILE A 393 2.12 -8.85 24.11
C ILE A 393 2.86 -9.58 25.25
N CYS A 394 3.85 -8.95 25.86
CA CYS A 394 4.60 -9.48 26.99
C CYS A 394 3.69 -9.77 28.19
N ARG A 395 2.68 -8.91 28.44
CA ARG A 395 1.72 -9.12 29.53
C ARG A 395 0.55 -10.04 29.15
N GLY A 396 0.02 -9.89 27.94
CA GLY A 396 -1.25 -10.51 27.53
C GLY A 396 -1.13 -11.70 26.57
N GLY A 397 0.06 -11.99 26.06
CA GLY A 397 0.26 -12.99 25.02
C GLY A 397 -0.03 -12.47 23.61
N LEU A 398 0.08 -13.36 22.62
CA LEU A 398 -0.32 -13.06 21.25
C LEU A 398 -1.83 -13.30 21.10
N SER A 399 -2.53 -12.40 20.41
CA SER A 399 -3.96 -12.55 20.13
C SER A 399 -4.21 -12.79 18.64
N ARG A 400 -5.21 -13.62 18.33
CA ARG A 400 -5.74 -13.74 16.95
C ARG A 400 -6.40 -12.45 16.46
N MET A 401 -6.70 -11.50 17.36
CA MET A 401 -7.39 -10.25 17.08
C MET A 401 -8.71 -10.52 16.32
N GLY A 402 -9.02 -9.78 15.26
CA GLY A 402 -10.19 -10.02 14.42
C GLY A 402 -10.07 -11.19 13.44
N ARG A 403 -9.01 -12.01 13.50
CA ARG A 403 -8.82 -13.17 12.60
C ARG A 403 -9.15 -14.47 13.33
N ASN A 404 -9.29 -15.54 12.55
CA ASN A 404 -9.55 -16.87 13.12
C ASN A 404 -8.32 -17.46 13.85
N HIS A 405 -7.11 -17.08 13.44
CA HIS A 405 -5.86 -17.67 13.93
C HIS A 405 -4.74 -16.63 14.11
N ILE A 406 -3.83 -16.91 15.04
CA ILE A 406 -2.49 -16.31 15.15
C ILE A 406 -1.61 -16.95 14.08
N HIS A 407 -0.88 -16.13 13.32
CA HIS A 407 0.04 -16.57 12.27
C HIS A 407 1.47 -16.67 12.79
N LEU A 408 2.11 -17.80 12.53
CA LEU A 408 3.50 -18.08 12.85
C LEU A 408 4.26 -18.48 11.57
N ALA A 409 5.44 -17.91 11.39
CA ALA A 409 6.38 -18.29 10.34
C ALA A 409 7.27 -19.46 10.81
N PRO A 410 7.66 -20.39 9.92
CA PRO A 410 8.53 -21.52 10.27
C PRO A 410 10.03 -21.17 10.39
N GLY A 411 10.38 -19.88 10.57
CA GLY A 411 11.75 -19.37 10.60
C GLY A 411 11.83 -17.87 10.90
N LEU A 412 13.04 -17.31 11.04
CA LEU A 412 13.24 -15.88 11.26
C LEU A 412 13.21 -15.09 9.93
N PRO A 413 12.96 -13.77 9.96
CA PRO A 413 13.08 -12.94 8.76
C PRO A 413 14.49 -13.02 8.18
N GLY A 414 14.60 -13.35 6.90
CA GLY A 414 15.88 -13.44 6.20
C GLY A 414 16.43 -14.86 6.02
N ASP A 415 15.88 -15.86 6.70
CA ASP A 415 16.37 -17.27 6.63
C ASP A 415 16.06 -17.97 5.29
N GLY A 416 15.59 -17.26 4.25
CA GLY A 416 15.22 -17.83 2.94
C GLY A 416 13.99 -18.74 2.93
N HIS A 417 13.66 -19.38 4.06
CA HIS A 417 12.54 -20.32 4.23
C HIS A 417 11.21 -19.67 4.64
N VAL A 418 11.19 -18.36 4.88
CA VAL A 418 9.98 -17.62 5.31
C VAL A 418 9.30 -16.93 4.13
N LEU A 419 8.42 -17.67 3.45
CA LEU A 419 7.61 -17.14 2.35
C LEU A 419 6.44 -16.28 2.86
N SER A 420 5.85 -16.66 4.00
CA SER A 420 4.60 -16.07 4.51
C SER A 420 4.50 -16.24 6.03
N GLY A 421 3.49 -15.62 6.65
CA GLY A 421 3.27 -15.68 8.11
C GLY A 421 3.89 -14.54 8.92
N MET A 422 4.75 -13.72 8.31
CA MET A 422 5.40 -12.59 9.00
C MET A 422 5.59 -11.38 8.07
N ARG A 423 5.64 -10.17 8.64
CA ARG A 423 5.92 -8.93 7.90
C ARG A 423 7.45 -8.74 7.81
N GLN A 424 7.94 -8.29 6.65
CA GLN A 424 9.39 -8.09 6.43
C GLN A 424 9.98 -6.91 7.21
N ASP A 425 9.14 -5.96 7.62
CA ASP A 425 9.51 -4.78 8.39
C ASP A 425 9.29 -4.94 9.90
N CYS A 426 8.98 -6.16 10.39
CA CYS A 426 8.91 -6.40 11.82
C CYS A 426 10.26 -6.10 12.48
N ASP A 427 10.21 -5.46 13.65
CA ASP A 427 11.39 -5.13 14.45
C ASP A 427 11.45 -5.98 15.75
N VAL A 428 10.48 -6.89 15.95
CA VAL A 428 10.48 -7.91 17.00
C VAL A 428 10.05 -9.27 16.44
N ALA A 429 10.78 -10.33 16.80
CA ALA A 429 10.44 -11.72 16.54
C ALA A 429 10.27 -12.47 17.87
N ILE A 430 9.08 -13.03 18.08
CA ILE A 430 8.73 -13.84 19.25
C ILE A 430 8.79 -15.31 18.83
N VAL A 431 9.74 -16.06 19.38
CA VAL A 431 9.90 -17.49 19.13
C VAL A 431 9.01 -18.26 20.10
N ILE A 432 8.20 -19.17 19.57
CA ILE A 432 7.19 -19.92 20.32
C ILE A 432 7.71 -21.31 20.66
N ASP A 433 7.55 -21.70 21.92
CA ASP A 433 7.68 -23.09 22.38
C ASP A 433 6.43 -23.87 21.97
N GLY A 434 6.44 -24.34 20.72
CA GLY A 434 5.37 -25.15 20.15
C GLY A 434 5.13 -26.46 20.88
N PRO A 435 6.16 -27.26 21.16
CA PRO A 435 6.01 -28.52 21.89
C PRO A 435 5.30 -28.36 23.23
N GLN A 436 5.71 -27.36 24.04
CA GLN A 436 5.05 -27.11 25.32
C GLN A 436 3.60 -26.65 25.14
N ALA A 437 3.34 -25.71 24.23
CA ALA A 437 1.99 -25.23 23.96
C ALA A 437 1.06 -26.35 23.49
N LEU A 438 1.57 -27.24 22.61
CA LEU A 438 0.84 -28.40 22.11
C LEU A 438 0.53 -29.41 23.22
N ALA A 439 1.49 -29.68 24.11
CA ALA A 439 1.29 -30.55 25.27
C ALA A 439 0.23 -29.99 26.23
N ASP A 440 0.15 -28.66 26.35
CA ASP A 440 -0.85 -27.96 27.16
C ASP A 440 -2.20 -27.79 26.43
N GLY A 441 -2.38 -28.42 25.26
CA GLY A 441 -3.65 -28.50 24.53
C GLY A 441 -3.89 -27.38 23.50
N ILE A 442 -2.90 -26.50 23.25
CA ILE A 442 -3.00 -25.50 22.18
C ILE A 442 -2.89 -26.18 20.82
N GLN A 443 -3.89 -25.98 19.97
CA GLN A 443 -3.92 -26.57 18.65
C GLN A 443 -3.03 -25.82 17.67
N PHE A 444 -2.35 -26.56 16.79
CA PHE A 444 -1.58 -26.01 15.69
C PHE A 444 -1.99 -26.65 14.38
N TYR A 445 -1.94 -25.85 13.32
CA TYR A 445 -2.28 -26.25 11.97
C TYR A 445 -1.24 -25.71 10.98
N ARG A 446 -1.10 -26.40 9.86
CA ARG A 446 -0.35 -25.91 8.69
C ARG A 446 -1.31 -25.60 7.56
N SER A 447 -1.26 -24.39 7.03
CA SER A 447 -2.02 -24.00 5.85
C SER A 447 -1.41 -24.58 4.56
N ALA A 448 -2.17 -24.54 3.47
CA ALA A 448 -1.69 -24.96 2.14
C ALA A 448 -0.41 -24.23 1.67
N ASN A 449 -0.15 -23.01 2.15
CA ASN A 449 1.09 -22.27 1.86
C ASN A 449 2.15 -22.33 2.97
N GLY A 450 2.08 -23.35 3.83
CA GLY A 450 3.12 -23.66 4.82
C GLY A 450 3.17 -22.73 6.04
N VAL A 451 2.20 -21.82 6.20
CA VAL A 451 2.11 -20.97 7.39
C VAL A 451 1.57 -21.78 8.54
N ILE A 452 2.17 -21.63 9.72
CA ILE A 452 1.69 -22.28 10.93
C ILE A 452 0.65 -21.37 11.60
N LEU A 453 -0.47 -21.96 11.97
CA LEU A 453 -1.64 -21.27 12.50
C LEU A 453 -2.02 -21.89 13.84
N THR A 454 -2.39 -21.06 14.80
CA THR A 454 -3.02 -21.52 16.04
C THR A 454 -4.24 -20.64 16.35
N PRO A 455 -5.38 -21.22 16.77
CA PRO A 455 -6.50 -20.42 17.24
C PRO A 455 -6.19 -19.71 18.56
N GLY A 456 -5.15 -20.15 19.28
CA GLY A 456 -4.91 -19.79 20.67
C GLY A 456 -5.66 -20.72 21.62
N ASP A 457 -5.76 -20.31 22.87
CA ASP A 457 -6.62 -20.90 23.90
C ASP A 457 -8.09 -20.53 23.69
N ALA A 458 -8.94 -20.80 24.69
CA ALA A 458 -10.37 -20.49 24.65
C ALA A 458 -10.67 -18.99 24.41
N GLU A 459 -9.76 -18.10 24.81
CA GLU A 459 -9.89 -16.65 24.62
C GLU A 459 -9.23 -16.18 23.31
N GLY A 460 -8.68 -17.10 22.52
CA GLY A 460 -7.97 -16.81 21.28
C GLY A 460 -6.58 -16.20 21.51
N LEU A 461 -5.96 -16.52 22.65
CA LEU A 461 -4.64 -16.04 23.04
C LEU A 461 -3.60 -17.17 22.98
N LEU A 462 -2.36 -16.81 22.69
CA LEU A 462 -1.20 -17.64 22.97
C LEU A 462 -0.40 -16.98 24.11
N PRO A 463 -0.56 -17.47 25.35
CA PRO A 463 0.01 -16.85 26.54
C PRO A 463 1.55 -16.70 26.50
N PRO A 464 2.11 -15.70 27.22
CA PRO A 464 3.56 -15.45 27.25
C PRO A 464 4.40 -16.62 27.77
N ARG A 465 3.83 -17.53 28.58
CA ARG A 465 4.52 -18.75 29.05
C ARG A 465 5.02 -19.65 27.92
N TYR A 466 4.47 -19.50 26.70
CA TYR A 466 4.94 -20.22 25.50
C TYR A 466 5.94 -19.43 24.68
N PHE A 467 6.43 -18.28 25.15
CA PHE A 467 7.48 -17.54 24.46
C PHE A 467 8.82 -18.11 24.88
N GLN A 468 9.47 -18.83 23.97
CA GLN A 468 10.79 -19.42 24.22
C GLN A 468 11.87 -18.34 24.31
N ARG A 469 11.80 -17.32 23.44
CA ARG A 469 12.68 -16.15 23.43
C ARG A 469 12.12 -15.04 22.56
N VAL A 470 12.52 -13.81 22.81
CA VAL A 470 12.10 -12.64 22.02
C VAL A 470 13.30 -11.85 21.56
N LEU A 471 13.34 -11.57 20.27
CA LEU A 471 14.43 -10.86 19.60
C LEU A 471 13.91 -9.53 19.11
N GLN A 472 14.50 -8.43 19.55
CA GLN A 472 14.47 -7.20 18.80
C GLN A 472 15.38 -7.38 17.58
N LEU A 473 14.89 -7.07 16.39
CA LEU A 473 15.58 -7.24 15.11
C LEU A 473 16.19 -5.92 14.61
N ARG A 474 15.59 -4.78 14.98
CA ARG A 474 15.99 -3.43 14.54
C ARG A 474 15.83 -2.42 15.69
N PRO A 475 16.61 -1.32 15.74
CA PRO A 475 17.77 -1.05 14.89
C PRO A 475 18.92 -2.03 15.15
N ASP A 476 19.07 -2.47 16.40
CA ASP A 476 20.09 -3.43 16.81
C ASP A 476 19.44 -4.75 17.24
N ARG A 477 20.11 -5.85 16.90
CA ARG A 477 19.66 -7.18 17.26
C ARG A 477 19.99 -7.47 18.71
N ARG A 478 18.97 -7.65 19.55
CA ARG A 478 19.14 -7.99 20.98
C ARG A 478 18.01 -8.86 21.49
N LEU A 479 18.28 -9.61 22.56
CA LEU A 479 17.24 -10.31 23.31
C LEU A 479 16.43 -9.30 24.12
N LEU A 480 15.11 -9.46 24.10
CA LEU A 480 14.21 -8.76 25.01
C LEU A 480 13.93 -9.67 26.22
N PRO A 481 13.84 -9.12 27.44
CA PRO A 481 13.55 -9.91 28.63
C PRO A 481 12.15 -10.51 28.54
N LEU A 482 12.03 -11.77 28.96
CA LEU A 482 10.80 -12.43 29.33
C LEU A 482 10.71 -12.30 30.85
N GLU A 483 9.91 -11.35 31.35
CA GLU A 483 9.67 -11.22 32.79
C GLU A 483 8.71 -12.30 33.30
#